data_AF-A0A938NQQ7-F1
#
_entry.id   AF-A0A938NQQ7-F1
#
_cell.length_a   1.000
_cell.length_b   1.000
_cell.length_c   1.000
_cell.angle_alpha   90.00
_cell.angle_beta   90.00
_cell.angle_gamma   90.00
#
_symmetry.space_group_name_H-M   'P 1'
#
loop_
_entity.id
_entity.type
_entity.pdbx_description
1 polymer ?
#
loop_
_entity_poly.entity_id
_entity_poly.type
_entity_poly.pdbx_seq_one_letter_code
_entity_poly.pdbx_strand_id
1 'polypeptide(L)'
;MKKKMLAKSTKEFDSRFDAGEDIHNLIDMSKATVVHHGKKTRITLDIAESLVNEIDNIRQKIGVDRGALIKVWLHERVRQEKEANKAS
;
A
#
# COMPACT_ATOMS: atom_id res chain seq x y z
N MET A 1 -34.95 -12.70 5.53
CA MET A 1 -33.55 -12.25 5.68
C MET A 1 -32.84 -13.25 6.59
N LYS A 2 -31.85 -14.00 6.09
CA LYS A 2 -31.13 -15.00 6.90
C LYS A 2 -30.29 -14.28 7.96
N LYS A 3 -30.35 -14.77 9.20
CA LYS A 3 -29.61 -14.23 10.35
C LYS A 3 -28.11 -14.35 10.09
N LYS A 4 -27.40 -13.22 9.94
CA LYS A 4 -25.94 -13.21 9.81
C LYS A 4 -25.34 -13.73 11.12
N MET A 5 -24.66 -14.87 11.07
CA MET A 5 -23.98 -15.44 12.21
C MET A 5 -22.50 -15.19 12.03
N LEU A 6 -21.97 -14.16 12.68
CA LEU A 6 -20.53 -13.86 12.65
C LEU A 6 -19.75 -15.07 13.20
N ALA A 7 -18.60 -15.38 12.60
CA ALA A 7 -17.70 -16.39 13.14
C ALA A 7 -17.33 -16.04 14.59
N LYS A 8 -17.35 -17.02 15.50
CA LYS A 8 -17.07 -16.77 16.93
C LYS A 8 -15.58 -16.55 17.20
N SER A 9 -14.72 -16.99 16.29
CA SER A 9 -13.26 -16.86 16.38
C SER A 9 -12.63 -16.99 14.98
N THR A 10 -11.46 -16.36 14.80
CA THR A 10 -10.64 -16.48 13.57
C THR A 10 -10.33 -17.94 13.23
N LYS A 11 -10.08 -18.78 14.24
CA LYS A 11 -9.76 -20.21 14.02
C LYS A 11 -10.92 -21.02 13.43
N GLU A 12 -12.16 -20.68 13.81
CA GLU A 12 -13.37 -21.31 13.26
C GLU A 12 -13.60 -20.88 11.82
N PHE A 13 -13.34 -19.60 11.53
CA PHE A 13 -13.39 -19.06 10.19
C PHE A 13 -12.37 -19.73 9.26
N ASP A 14 -11.11 -19.83 9.69
CA ASP A 14 -10.04 -20.46 8.89
C ASP A 14 -10.36 -21.93 8.61
N SER A 15 -10.79 -22.69 9.62
CA SER A 15 -11.14 -24.11 9.45
C SER A 15 -12.28 -24.35 8.46
N ARG A 16 -13.31 -23.48 8.48
CA ARG A 16 -14.45 -23.57 7.54
C ARG A 16 -14.12 -23.10 6.13
N PHE A 17 -13.23 -22.11 6.02
CA PHE A 17 -12.68 -21.67 4.74
C PHE A 17 -11.86 -22.79 4.09
N ASP A 18 -10.98 -23.43 4.85
CA ASP A 18 -10.15 -24.54 4.38
C ASP A 18 -10.97 -25.80 4.04
N ALA A 19 -12.12 -25.99 4.70
CA ALA A 19 -13.08 -27.05 4.40
C ALA A 19 -13.92 -26.78 3.13
N GLY A 20 -13.77 -25.61 2.50
CA GLY A 20 -14.51 -25.24 1.28
C GLY A 20 -15.98 -24.88 1.52
N GLU A 21 -16.36 -24.54 2.75
CA GLU A 21 -17.73 -24.13 3.09
C GLU A 21 -18.02 -22.68 2.63
N ASP A 22 -19.30 -22.37 2.39
CA ASP A 22 -19.74 -21.01 2.08
C ASP A 22 -19.68 -20.09 3.33
N ILE A 23 -18.57 -19.36 3.45
CA ILE A 23 -18.28 -18.44 4.55
C ILE A 23 -18.92 -17.05 4.39
N HIS A 24 -19.68 -16.77 3.31
CA HIS A 24 -20.26 -15.43 3.08
C HIS A 24 -21.21 -14.99 4.19
N ASN A 25 -21.84 -15.95 4.89
CA ASN A 25 -22.74 -15.68 6.00
C ASN A 25 -22.02 -15.39 7.33
N LEU A 26 -20.71 -15.64 7.38
CA LEU A 26 -19.84 -15.50 8.55
C LEU A 26 -19.08 -14.16 8.58
N ILE A 27 -19.05 -13.44 7.45
CA ILE A 27 -18.35 -12.16 7.29
C ILE A 27 -19.35 -11.02 7.14
N ASP A 28 -19.07 -9.89 7.78
CA ASP A 28 -19.80 -8.65 7.53
C ASP A 28 -19.27 -7.95 6.26
N MET A 29 -19.88 -8.27 5.13
CA MET A 29 -19.55 -7.64 3.84
C MET A 29 -19.75 -6.12 3.83
N SER A 30 -20.49 -5.53 4.77
CA SER A 30 -20.62 -4.07 4.87
C SER A 30 -19.34 -3.38 5.37
N LYS A 31 -18.44 -4.13 6.03
CA LYS A 31 -17.14 -3.66 6.51
C LYS A 31 -15.98 -4.08 5.61
N ALA A 32 -16.25 -4.82 4.53
CA ALA A 32 -15.23 -5.24 3.59
C ALA A 32 -14.62 -4.01 2.91
N THR A 33 -13.39 -3.68 3.26
CA THR A 33 -12.65 -2.56 2.66
C THR A 33 -11.75 -3.12 1.57
N VAL A 34 -12.10 -2.88 0.32
CA VAL A 34 -11.23 -3.19 -0.82
C VAL A 34 -10.22 -2.04 -0.95
N VAL A 35 -8.97 -2.28 -0.55
CA VAL A 35 -7.87 -1.34 -0.76
C VAL A 35 -7.55 -1.32 -2.25
N HIS A 36 -8.14 -0.38 -2.97
CA HIS A 36 -7.76 -0.12 -4.35
C HIS A 36 -6.37 0.50 -4.34
N HIS A 37 -5.34 -0.24 -4.74
CA HIS A 37 -4.02 0.35 -4.99
C HIS A 37 -4.21 1.46 -6.02
N GLY A 38 -4.02 2.70 -5.56
CA GLY A 38 -4.46 3.92 -6.23
C GLY A 38 -4.05 4.01 -7.70
N LYS A 39 -4.91 4.67 -8.48
CA LYS A 39 -4.69 5.00 -9.90
C LYS A 39 -3.25 5.47 -10.11
N LYS A 40 -2.53 4.84 -11.06
CA LYS A 40 -1.19 5.27 -11.46
C LYS A 40 -1.31 6.63 -12.17
N THR A 41 -0.82 7.69 -11.53
CA THR A 41 -0.75 9.02 -12.12
C THR A 41 0.66 9.28 -12.64
N ARG A 42 0.78 9.72 -13.90
CA ARG A 42 2.06 10.14 -14.49
C ARG A 42 2.24 11.64 -14.24
N ILE A 43 3.43 12.01 -13.79
CA ILE A 43 3.83 13.40 -13.60
C ILE A 43 5.03 13.71 -14.50
N THR A 44 5.07 14.92 -15.06
CA THR A 44 6.23 15.48 -15.76
C THR A 44 6.80 16.56 -14.85
N LEU A 45 8.11 16.55 -14.63
CA LEU A 45 8.80 17.48 -13.73
C LEU A 45 10.09 17.95 -14.40
N ASP A 46 10.33 19.25 -14.35
CA ASP A 46 11.61 19.85 -14.71
C ASP A 46 12.51 19.91 -13.47
N ILE A 47 13.72 19.37 -13.59
CA ILE A 47 14.75 19.34 -12.53
C ILE A 47 16.11 19.72 -13.12
N ALA A 48 16.97 20.30 -12.28
CA ALA A 48 18.32 20.67 -12.69
C ALA A 48 19.15 19.45 -13.11
N GLU A 49 19.97 19.62 -14.14
CA GLU A 49 20.84 18.57 -14.66
C GLU A 49 21.81 18.04 -13.59
N SER A 50 22.34 18.92 -12.74
CA SER A 50 23.21 18.55 -11.62
C SER A 50 22.56 17.53 -10.69
N LEU A 51 21.28 17.74 -10.34
CA LEU A 51 20.52 16.83 -9.48
C LEU A 51 20.28 15.48 -10.16
N VAL A 52 19.99 15.47 -11.45
CA VAL A 52 19.82 14.21 -12.21
C VAL A 52 21.12 13.40 -12.20
N ASN A 53 22.26 14.07 -12.38
CA ASN A 53 23.57 13.43 -12.35
C ASN A 53 23.91 12.84 -10.98
N GLU A 54 23.58 13.55 -9.89
CA GLU A 54 23.72 13.03 -8.53
C GLU A 54 22.86 11.79 -8.29
N ILE A 55 21.59 11.82 -8.71
CA ILE A 55 20.67 10.68 -8.63
C ILE A 55 21.23 9.48 -9.41
N ASP A 56 21.77 9.73 -10.61
CA ASP A 56 22.34 8.68 -11.45
C ASP A 56 23.59 8.05 -10.85
N ASN A 57 24.46 8.83 -10.22
CA ASN A 57 25.62 8.30 -9.51
C ASN A 57 25.20 7.38 -8.35
N ILE A 58 24.11 7.71 -7.66
CA ILE A 58 23.58 6.90 -6.56
C ILE A 58 22.90 5.64 -7.09
N ARG A 59 22.08 5.76 -8.14
CA ARG A 59 21.38 4.60 -8.73
C ARG A 59 22.35 3.56 -9.27
N GLN A 60 23.47 3.99 -9.85
CA GLN A 60 24.52 3.09 -10.36
C GLN A 60 25.18 2.28 -9.25
N LYS A 61 25.43 2.89 -8.08
CA LYS A 61 26.02 2.20 -6.93
C LYS A 61 25.09 1.15 -6.32
N ILE A 62 23.78 1.41 -6.34
CA ILE A 62 22.76 0.55 -5.71
C ILE A 62 22.16 -0.43 -6.74
N GLY A 63 22.35 -0.19 -8.04
CA GLY A 63 21.86 -1.04 -9.12
C GLY A 63 20.35 -0.94 -9.36
N VAL A 64 19.79 0.26 -9.24
CA VAL A 64 18.33 0.49 -9.37
C VAL A 64 18.00 1.47 -10.49
N ASP A 65 16.76 1.38 -11.01
CA ASP A 65 16.25 2.34 -11.97
C ASP A 65 16.00 3.72 -11.31
N ARG A 66 16.19 4.80 -12.08
CA ARG A 66 16.00 6.18 -11.63
C ARG A 66 14.61 6.39 -11.03
N GLY A 67 13.56 5.86 -11.68
CA GLY A 67 12.18 6.01 -11.22
C GLY A 67 11.88 5.23 -9.94
N ALA A 68 12.59 4.13 -9.69
CA ALA A 68 12.47 3.38 -8.44
C ALA A 68 13.07 4.18 -7.27
N LEU A 69 14.27 4.73 -7.45
CA LEU A 69 14.95 5.55 -6.44
C LEU A 69 14.13 6.81 -6.09
N ILE A 70 13.69 7.55 -7.11
CA ILE A 70 12.88 8.77 -6.92
C ILE A 70 11.58 8.47 -6.16
N LYS A 71 10.92 7.34 -6.46
CA LYS A 71 9.67 6.95 -5.81
C LYS A 71 9.85 6.69 -4.31
N VAL A 72 10.94 6.02 -3.93
CA VAL A 72 11.25 5.74 -2.52
C VAL A 72 11.51 7.04 -1.78
N TRP A 73 12.37 7.90 -2.30
CA TRP A 73 12.68 9.19 -1.65
C TRP A 73 11.46 10.09 -1.52
N LEU A 74 10.62 10.16 -2.55
CA LEU A 74 9.37 10.92 -2.49
C LEU A 74 8.46 10.38 -1.37
N HIS A 75 8.32 9.06 -1.28
CA HIS A 75 7.52 8.42 -0.23
C HIS A 75 8.08 8.70 1.17
N GLU A 76 9.39 8.58 1.37
CA GLU A 76 10.07 8.87 2.63
C GLU A 76 9.89 10.32 3.04
N ARG A 77 10.14 11.27 2.14
CA ARG A 77 10.04 12.70 2.44
C ARG A 77 8.61 13.12 2.76
N VAL A 78 7.62 12.61 2.02
CA VAL A 78 6.19 12.86 2.29
C VAL A 78 5.76 12.23 3.62
N ARG A 79 6.24 11.02 3.93
CA ARG A 79 5.95 10.37 5.20
C ARG A 79 6.51 11.16 6.38
N GLN A 80 7.76 11.59 6.31
CA GLN A 80 8.39 12.44 7.33
C GLN A 80 7.61 13.74 7.56
N GLU A 81 7.17 14.40 6.48
CA GLU A 81 6.37 15.63 6.58
C GLU A 81 5.02 15.39 7.26
N LYS A 82 4.35 14.27 6.95
CA LYS A 82 3.09 13.88 7.61
C LYS A 82 3.28 13.55 9.09
N GLU A 83 4.40 12.94 9.44
CA GLU A 83 4.73 12.60 10.83
C GLU A 83 5.06 13.88 11.63
N ALA A 84 5.82 14.82 11.06
CA ALA A 84 6.11 16.12 11.66
C ALA A 84 4.84 16.95 11.91
N ASN A 85 3.92 16.99 10.94
CA ASN A 85 2.65 17.71 11.05
C ASN A 85 1.63 17.05 11.99
N LYS A 86 1.81 15.78 12.37
CA LYS A 86 0.98 15.11 13.39
C LYS A 86 1.47 15.35 14.82
N ALA A 87 2.74 15.74 14.97
CA ALA A 87 3.36 16.03 16.26
C ALA A 87 3.25 17.51 16.67
N SER A 88 2.73 18.36 15.77
CA SER A 88 2.36 19.77 16.01
C SER A 88 0.86 19.89 16.19
#